data_AF-A0A4Q7EZP7-F1
#
_entry.id   AF-A0A4Q7EZP7-F1
#
_cell.length_a   1.000
_cell.length_b   1.000
_cell.length_c   1.000
_cell.angle_alpha   90.00
_cell.angle_beta   90.00
_cell.angle_gamma   90.00
#
_symmetry.space_group_name_H-M   'P 1'
#
loop_
_entity.id
_entity.type
_entity.pdbx_description
1 polymer ?
#
loop_
_entity_poly.entity_id
_entity_poly.type
_entity_poly.pdbx_seq_one_letter_code
_entity_poly.pdbx_strand_id
1 'polypeptide(L)'
;MAAIDRFATAKGGFSDARTKFREAQLGVEAAAKAMKRGESDAAALARSYEKAQQAASRTAAALDKQRSAFVNAKRGLEEFGVPINRAVAQQEKLRVAVERTSAALDRQAAKSERSARRREMLSTAAGLAGGFLAHQVKHGAGEVIRTYREFDKERRFGKAVMGLSDDEQAPLVAQAIHMGARTKYNDVQVLEAQRELAARGLNKNQVMGMMDPAAQLGMSLDLSLPDAARQMEGAIFGFKKDTSTLEAAKAAAKQTADYQVKAAKLSGMTPEDLRQLYKFGATPARMGKISEASLLGFGGVLKKANIGGDEAGVAFRALMATAQAPTAGAKTALLANGLNYKNYQRVPDQLAVDPFAEDVAARYGVKLNKDTRSGLAKIFSNKDLISDPAKFNPAVTALLRDQLEGNDAKSLKSIAGAAGRYRDKSVNDVDTNAFIKDLLPKLSNNLPLANALFGSKQGGRIATALGDSDTLKHIISEIEQHSEGYSEKIASERMSGFDGAVSRLEGAMKNLETSIGRAFDADGKGGALTWATDLAGRAIQGTAELPPWAVGAGAAAAAGGGLYGAWKFGKTIFGGFGLSSSAIALDGSAAALTAAAAE
;
A
#
# COMPACT_ATOMS: atom_id res chain seq x y z
N MET A 1 -20.92 68.98 29.35
CA MET A 1 -19.80 68.67 28.43
C MET A 1 -18.61 68.04 29.15
N ALA A 2 -18.12 68.60 30.26
CA ALA A 2 -16.95 68.07 30.99
C ALA A 2 -16.96 66.56 31.35
N ALA A 3 -18.12 65.94 31.63
CA ALA A 3 -18.21 64.50 31.91
C ALA A 3 -18.05 63.62 30.65
N ILE A 4 -18.54 64.10 29.50
CA ILE A 4 -18.38 63.44 28.19
C ILE A 4 -16.92 63.53 27.76
N ASP A 5 -16.28 64.68 27.95
CA ASP A 5 -14.86 64.88 27.66
C ASP A 5 -13.98 63.96 28.53
N ARG A 6 -14.26 63.88 29.84
CA ARG A 6 -13.58 62.95 30.75
C ARG A 6 -13.72 61.49 30.34
N PHE A 7 -14.90 61.07 29.88
CA PHE A 7 -15.10 59.71 29.39
C PHE A 7 -14.40 59.46 28.05
N ALA A 8 -14.42 60.41 27.12
CA ALA A 8 -13.69 60.32 25.86
C ALA A 8 -12.17 60.20 26.11
N THR A 9 -11.62 61.02 27.02
CA THR A 9 -10.22 60.93 27.45
C THR A 9 -9.91 59.61 28.14
N ALA A 10 -10.78 59.12 29.05
CA ALA A 10 -10.57 57.84 29.72
C ALA A 10 -10.69 56.64 28.76
N LYS A 11 -11.56 56.72 27.75
CA LYS A 11 -11.69 55.72 26.68
C LYS A 11 -10.44 55.68 25.80
N GLY A 12 -9.90 56.84 25.42
CA GLY A 12 -8.63 56.97 24.70
C GLY A 12 -7.46 56.40 25.51
N GLY A 13 -7.30 56.84 26.76
CA GLY A 13 -6.24 56.37 27.66
C GLY A 13 -6.30 54.87 27.95
N PHE A 14 -7.49 54.29 28.08
CA PHE A 14 -7.66 52.84 28.21
C PHE A 14 -7.31 52.08 26.93
N SER A 15 -7.69 52.61 25.76
CA SER A 15 -7.32 52.03 24.46
C SER A 15 -5.80 52.02 24.27
N ASP A 16 -5.14 53.14 24.56
CA ASP A 16 -3.68 53.28 24.41
C ASP A 16 -2.93 52.38 25.39
N ALA A 17 -3.38 52.29 26.65
CA ALA A 17 -2.79 51.39 27.64
C ALA A 17 -2.95 49.92 27.24
N ARG A 18 -4.08 49.55 26.62
CA ARG A 18 -4.32 48.20 26.12
C ARG A 18 -3.39 47.85 24.96
N THR A 19 -3.15 48.79 24.05
CA THR A 19 -2.19 48.61 22.95
C THR A 19 -0.77 48.44 23.47
N LYS A 20 -0.32 49.31 24.38
CA LYS A 20 1.01 49.22 25.00
C LYS A 20 1.22 47.93 25.81
N PHE A 21 0.19 47.46 26.51
CA PHE A 21 0.25 46.17 27.20
C PHE A 21 0.39 44.99 26.22
N ARG A 22 -0.35 45.02 25.11
CA ARG A 22 -0.25 43.99 24.06
C ARG A 22 1.14 43.98 23.41
N GLU A 23 1.71 45.15 23.13
CA GLU A 23 3.08 45.28 22.61
C GLU A 23 4.12 44.74 23.60
N ALA A 24 3.96 45.02 24.89
CA ALA A 24 4.85 44.48 25.92
C ALA A 24 4.76 42.94 26.03
N GLN A 25 3.56 42.36 25.88
CA GLN A 25 3.38 40.91 25.83
C GLN A 25 4.08 40.29 24.60
N LEU A 26 3.97 40.93 23.43
CA LEU A 26 4.69 40.50 22.23
C LEU A 26 6.21 40.57 22.41
N GLY A 27 6.71 41.58 23.13
CA GLY A 27 8.12 41.70 23.50
C GLY A 27 8.62 40.55 24.40
N VAL A 28 7.82 40.12 25.38
CA VAL A 28 8.13 38.96 26.23
C VAL A 28 8.16 37.67 25.40
N GLU A 29 7.21 37.50 24.49
CA GLU A 29 7.14 36.32 23.62
C GLU A 29 8.31 36.28 22.64
N ALA A 30 8.71 37.43 22.08
CA ALA A 30 9.88 37.55 21.22
C ALA A 30 11.18 37.22 21.98
N ALA A 31 11.36 37.75 23.19
CA ALA A 31 12.54 37.46 24.02
C ALA A 31 12.60 35.98 24.45
N ALA A 32 11.45 35.36 24.76
CA ALA A 32 11.37 33.92 25.04
C ALA A 32 11.70 33.06 23.83
N LYS A 33 11.27 33.47 22.62
CA LYS A 33 11.61 32.79 21.37
C LYS A 33 13.10 32.92 21.04
N ALA A 34 13.69 34.09 21.24
CA ALA A 34 15.13 34.31 21.05
C ALA A 34 15.97 33.44 22.02
N MET A 35 15.55 33.30 23.29
CA MET A 35 16.14 32.36 24.25
C MET A 35 16.06 30.91 23.78
N LYS A 36 14.93 30.48 23.25
CA LYS A 36 14.75 29.11 22.74
C LYS A 36 15.56 28.82 21.47
N ARG A 37 15.86 29.85 20.68
CA ARG A 37 16.64 29.72 19.43
C ARG A 37 18.15 29.91 19.62
N GLY A 38 18.60 30.34 20.81
CA GLY A 38 20.03 30.61 21.06
C GLY A 38 20.56 31.82 20.28
N GLU A 39 19.70 32.78 19.95
CA GLU A 39 20.09 33.98 19.20
C GLU A 39 20.84 34.96 20.13
N SER A 40 22.18 34.84 20.21
CA SER A 40 23.14 35.59 21.07
C SER A 40 23.48 34.94 22.43
N ASP A 41 24.36 35.59 23.20
CA ASP A 41 24.82 35.12 24.52
C ASP A 41 23.66 34.99 25.52
N ALA A 42 23.62 33.86 26.24
CA ALA A 42 22.62 33.52 27.23
C ALA A 42 22.45 34.61 28.30
N ALA A 43 23.53 35.27 28.71
CA ALA A 43 23.46 36.36 29.69
C ALA A 43 22.76 37.61 29.12
N ALA A 44 22.93 37.90 27.82
CA ALA A 44 22.24 39.00 27.15
C ALA A 44 20.74 38.70 26.95
N LEU A 45 20.42 37.45 26.61
CA LEU A 45 19.05 36.98 26.43
C LEU A 45 18.26 36.92 27.74
N ALA A 46 18.88 36.50 28.84
CA ALA A 46 18.24 36.52 30.17
C ALA A 46 17.88 37.96 30.58
N ARG A 47 18.79 38.92 30.37
CA ARG A 47 18.55 40.34 30.64
C ARG A 47 17.47 40.95 29.75
N SER A 48 17.38 40.55 28.48
CA SER A 48 16.36 41.06 27.55
C SER A 48 14.97 40.52 27.92
N TYR A 49 14.88 39.26 28.31
CA TYR A 49 13.65 38.65 28.80
C TYR A 49 13.16 39.29 30.10
N GLU A 50 14.05 39.49 31.07
CA GLU A 50 13.71 40.14 32.34
C GLU A 50 13.19 41.57 32.13
N LYS A 51 13.85 42.35 31.26
CA LYS A 51 13.39 43.70 30.89
C LYS A 51 12.01 43.68 30.23
N ALA A 52 11.76 42.73 29.33
CA ALA A 52 10.47 42.58 28.68
C ALA A 52 9.36 42.23 29.71
N GLN A 53 9.67 41.36 30.67
CA GLN A 53 8.73 40.96 31.72
C GLN A 53 8.41 42.13 32.66
N GLN A 54 9.42 42.93 33.03
CA GLN A 54 9.22 44.15 33.80
C GLN A 54 8.37 45.18 33.04
N ALA A 55 8.57 45.33 31.73
CA ALA A 55 7.76 46.20 30.89
C ALA A 55 6.29 45.74 30.80
N ALA A 56 6.06 44.43 30.68
CA ALA A 56 4.72 43.84 30.69
C ALA A 56 4.02 44.04 32.04
N SER A 57 4.73 43.88 33.16
CA SER A 57 4.18 44.12 34.50
C SER A 57 3.79 45.60 34.71
N ARG A 58 4.67 46.54 34.31
CA ARG A 58 4.39 47.98 34.39
C ARG A 58 3.19 48.39 33.53
N THR A 59 3.10 47.86 32.31
CA THR A 59 1.98 48.15 31.40
C THR A 59 0.68 47.48 31.84
N ALA A 60 0.73 46.32 32.52
CA ALA A 60 -0.43 45.71 33.17
C ALA A 60 -0.98 46.59 34.30
N ALA A 61 -0.11 47.10 35.18
CA ALA A 61 -0.50 48.02 36.25
C ALA A 61 -1.08 49.34 35.68
N ALA A 62 -0.50 49.85 34.60
CA ALA A 62 -1.01 51.03 33.91
C ALA A 62 -2.39 50.77 33.27
N LEU A 63 -2.59 49.61 32.66
CA LEU A 63 -3.88 49.19 32.09
C LEU A 63 -4.96 49.08 33.17
N ASP A 64 -4.63 48.52 34.34
CA ASP A 64 -5.57 48.38 35.45
C ASP A 64 -5.96 49.75 36.07
N LYS A 65 -4.99 50.67 36.15
CA LYS A 65 -5.24 52.07 36.54
C LYS A 65 -6.17 52.77 35.53
N GLN A 66 -5.93 52.60 34.23
CA GLN A 66 -6.77 53.19 33.18
C GLN A 66 -8.15 52.53 33.10
N ARG A 67 -8.25 51.23 33.39
CA ARG A 67 -9.53 50.52 33.52
C ARG A 67 -10.36 51.11 34.65
N SER A 68 -9.74 51.33 35.80
CA SER A 68 -10.39 51.96 36.96
C SER A 68 -10.86 53.38 36.65
N ALA A 69 -10.03 54.17 35.95
CA ALA A 69 -10.38 55.52 35.49
C ALA A 69 -11.54 55.50 34.47
N PHE A 70 -11.54 54.56 33.52
CA PHE A 70 -12.61 54.37 32.54
C PHE A 70 -13.94 53.96 33.21
N VAL A 71 -13.89 53.05 34.17
CA VAL A 71 -15.08 52.63 34.95
C VAL A 71 -15.61 53.79 35.80
N ASN A 72 -14.74 54.58 36.43
CA ASN A 72 -15.16 55.76 37.20
C ASN A 72 -15.72 56.87 36.30
N ALA A 73 -15.14 57.10 35.12
CA ALA A 73 -15.66 58.06 34.15
C ALA A 73 -17.00 57.59 33.55
N LYS A 74 -17.18 56.27 33.38
CA LYS A 74 -18.47 55.68 32.99
C LYS A 74 -19.54 55.90 34.08
N ARG A 75 -19.20 55.67 35.35
CA ARG A 75 -20.10 55.96 36.50
C ARG A 75 -20.46 57.45 36.59
N GLY A 76 -19.50 58.34 36.32
CA GLY A 76 -19.77 59.78 36.26
C GLY A 76 -20.69 60.19 35.11
N LEU A 77 -20.71 59.45 33.99
CA LEU A 77 -21.71 59.65 32.93
C LEU A 77 -23.10 59.13 33.34
N GLU A 78 -23.16 58.09 34.18
CA GLU A 78 -24.40 57.52 34.72
C GLU A 78 -25.08 58.49 35.73
N GLU A 79 -24.32 59.35 36.44
CA GLU A 79 -24.86 60.41 37.31
C GLU A 79 -25.53 61.58 36.57
N PHE A 80 -25.21 61.81 35.28
CA PHE A 80 -25.79 62.89 34.45
C PHE A 80 -27.02 62.46 33.63
N GLY A 81 -27.64 61.33 33.97
CA GLY A 81 -28.95 60.97 33.43
C GLY A 81 -28.96 60.42 32.00
N VAL A 82 -27.84 59.89 31.49
CA VAL A 82 -27.85 59.04 30.29
C VAL A 82 -28.20 57.60 30.72
N PRO A 83 -29.38 57.07 30.38
CA PRO A 83 -29.89 55.84 30.97
C PRO A 83 -29.29 54.59 30.29
N ILE A 84 -28.56 53.76 31.06
CA ILE A 84 -28.56 52.31 30.85
C ILE A 84 -28.85 51.64 32.21
N ASN A 85 -30.15 51.59 32.48
CA ASN A 85 -30.90 50.86 33.51
C ASN A 85 -30.19 50.06 34.62
N ARG A 86 -30.47 50.55 35.84
CA ARG A 86 -30.88 49.86 37.09
C ARG A 86 -29.79 49.11 37.90
N ALA A 87 -29.25 49.82 38.90
CA ALA A 87 -28.50 49.24 40.00
C ALA A 87 -28.83 49.89 41.36
N VAL A 88 -29.95 49.53 41.98
CA VAL A 88 -30.16 49.73 43.44
C VAL A 88 -30.83 48.52 44.13
N ALA A 89 -31.39 47.54 43.41
CA ALA A 89 -31.98 46.34 44.03
C ALA A 89 -31.06 45.10 44.07
N GLN A 90 -29.76 45.26 43.79
CA GLN A 90 -28.81 44.13 43.59
C GLN A 90 -27.74 43.99 44.68
N GLN A 91 -27.68 44.88 45.68
CA GLN A 91 -26.57 44.86 46.65
C GLN A 91 -26.56 43.58 47.51
N GLU A 92 -27.74 43.05 47.87
CA GLU A 92 -27.84 41.84 48.68
C GLU A 92 -27.88 40.54 47.85
N LYS A 93 -28.35 40.62 46.60
CA LYS A 93 -28.26 39.50 45.65
C LYS A 93 -26.85 39.32 45.09
N LEU A 94 -26.05 40.38 44.97
CA LEU A 94 -24.68 40.30 44.46
C LEU A 94 -23.73 39.66 45.49
N ARG A 95 -23.93 39.86 46.79
CA ARG A 95 -23.10 39.22 47.83
C ARG A 95 -23.31 37.70 47.88
N VAL A 96 -24.56 37.25 47.84
CA VAL A 96 -24.92 35.82 47.78
C VAL A 96 -24.59 35.21 46.41
N ALA A 97 -24.67 36.00 45.33
CA ALA A 97 -24.20 35.59 44.02
C ALA A 97 -22.67 35.49 43.98
N VAL A 98 -21.90 36.35 44.64
CA VAL A 98 -20.42 36.30 44.66
C VAL A 98 -19.91 35.07 45.39
N GLU A 99 -20.53 34.63 46.50
CA GLU A 99 -20.13 33.39 47.17
C GLU A 99 -20.48 32.13 46.34
N ARG A 100 -21.65 32.12 45.71
CA ARG A 100 -22.03 31.05 44.76
C ARG A 100 -21.22 31.10 43.46
N THR A 101 -20.77 32.29 43.05
CA THR A 101 -19.93 32.51 41.87
C THR A 101 -18.47 32.20 42.16
N SER A 102 -17.95 32.39 43.37
CA SER A 102 -16.62 31.92 43.76
C SER A 102 -16.57 30.39 43.82
N ALA A 103 -17.56 29.73 44.41
CA ALA A 103 -17.65 28.27 44.36
C ALA A 103 -17.92 27.71 42.94
N ALA A 104 -18.65 28.46 42.10
CA ALA A 104 -18.82 28.12 40.70
C ALA A 104 -17.58 28.44 39.86
N LEU A 105 -16.82 29.49 40.19
CA LEU A 105 -15.54 29.87 39.58
C LEU A 105 -14.43 28.92 40.00
N ASP A 106 -14.44 28.35 41.20
CA ASP A 106 -13.50 27.30 41.61
C ASP A 106 -13.83 25.97 40.91
N ARG A 107 -15.13 25.65 40.75
CA ARG A 107 -15.57 24.49 39.94
C ARG A 107 -15.38 24.72 38.44
N GLN A 108 -15.46 25.96 37.97
CA GLN A 108 -15.21 26.37 36.58
C GLN A 108 -13.73 26.56 36.32
N ALA A 109 -12.91 26.88 37.31
CA ALA A 109 -11.45 26.92 37.28
C ALA A 109 -10.90 25.50 37.34
N ALA A 110 -11.51 24.58 38.10
CA ALA A 110 -11.17 23.16 38.06
C ALA A 110 -11.65 22.49 36.74
N LYS A 111 -12.82 22.87 36.21
CA LYS A 111 -13.27 22.45 34.86
C LYS A 111 -12.51 23.17 33.75
N SER A 112 -12.03 24.39 33.94
CA SER A 112 -11.19 25.11 32.99
C SER A 112 -9.74 24.72 33.10
N GLU A 113 -9.24 24.21 34.23
CA GLU A 113 -7.94 23.56 34.40
C GLU A 113 -7.99 22.16 33.82
N ARG A 114 -9.08 21.40 33.98
CA ARG A 114 -9.24 20.12 33.26
C ARG A 114 -9.42 20.35 31.77
N SER A 115 -10.20 21.36 31.35
CA SER A 115 -10.31 21.76 29.94
C SER A 115 -9.11 22.55 29.44
N ALA A 116 -8.28 23.15 30.29
CA ALA A 116 -7.03 23.82 29.93
C ALA A 116 -5.92 22.81 29.88
N ARG A 117 -5.82 21.82 30.78
CA ARG A 117 -4.95 20.65 30.66
C ARG A 117 -5.37 19.76 29.49
N ARG A 118 -6.66 19.62 29.19
CA ARG A 118 -7.14 18.93 27.98
C ARG A 118 -6.89 19.77 26.73
N ARG A 119 -7.01 21.10 26.80
CA ARG A 119 -6.62 22.03 25.71
C ARG A 119 -5.12 22.21 25.59
N GLU A 120 -4.35 22.02 26.64
CA GLU A 120 -2.89 22.14 26.74
C GLU A 120 -2.28 20.81 26.33
N MET A 121 -2.92 19.68 26.62
CA MET A 121 -2.55 18.38 26.05
C MET A 121 -2.99 18.29 24.58
N LEU A 122 -4.14 18.85 24.20
CA LEU A 122 -4.54 19.03 22.80
C LEU A 122 -3.73 20.12 22.08
N SER A 123 -3.22 21.17 22.75
CA SER A 123 -2.40 22.24 22.15
C SER A 123 -0.91 21.98 22.25
N THR A 124 -0.47 21.10 23.14
CA THR A 124 0.87 20.52 23.15
C THR A 124 0.89 19.37 22.15
N ALA A 125 -0.18 18.57 21.99
CA ALA A 125 -0.30 17.65 20.86
C ALA A 125 -0.47 18.39 19.52
N ALA A 126 -1.28 19.45 19.45
CA ALA A 126 -1.44 20.30 18.25
C ALA A 126 -0.31 21.33 18.09
N GLY A 127 0.54 21.52 19.09
CA GLY A 127 1.72 22.41 19.06
C GLY A 127 3.03 21.65 18.87
N LEU A 128 3.08 20.36 19.24
CA LEU A 128 4.08 19.39 18.81
C LEU A 128 3.76 18.89 17.41
N ALA A 129 2.48 18.59 17.11
CA ALA A 129 2.04 18.44 15.73
C ALA A 129 2.23 19.77 15.00
N GLY A 130 1.76 20.92 15.49
CA GLY A 130 1.95 22.23 14.85
C GLY A 130 3.41 22.67 14.69
N GLY A 131 4.30 22.25 15.58
CA GLY A 131 5.75 22.51 15.52
C GLY A 131 6.51 21.52 14.63
N PHE A 132 6.13 20.24 14.63
CA PHE A 132 6.61 19.24 13.68
C PHE A 132 6.07 19.51 12.27
N LEU A 133 4.81 19.94 12.16
CA LEU A 133 4.17 20.50 10.98
C LEU A 133 4.89 21.76 10.56
N ALA A 134 5.22 22.72 11.43
CA ALA A 134 5.97 23.91 11.02
C ALA A 134 7.46 23.62 10.66
N HIS A 135 8.04 22.52 11.15
CA HIS A 135 9.41 22.12 10.85
C HIS A 135 9.52 21.21 9.61
N GLN A 136 8.54 20.34 9.36
CA GLN A 136 8.36 19.58 8.11
C GLN A 136 7.77 20.46 7.00
N VAL A 137 6.91 21.44 7.32
CA VAL A 137 6.45 22.52 6.43
C VAL A 137 7.50 23.65 6.38
N LYS A 138 8.76 23.26 6.19
CA LYS A 138 9.76 24.12 5.54
C LYS A 138 9.64 24.04 4.01
N HIS A 139 8.68 23.26 3.52
CA HIS A 139 8.36 22.99 2.13
C HIS A 139 7.40 24.07 1.61
N GLY A 140 7.92 25.01 0.82
CA GLY A 140 7.14 26.10 0.22
C GLY A 140 6.18 25.62 -0.88
N ALA A 141 5.52 26.58 -1.55
CA ALA A 141 4.60 26.38 -2.69
C ALA A 141 5.00 25.28 -3.69
N GLY A 142 6.31 25.16 -3.97
CA GLY A 142 6.85 24.20 -4.94
C GLY A 142 6.64 22.73 -4.56
N GLU A 143 6.65 22.39 -3.27
CA GLU A 143 6.45 21.01 -2.83
C GLU A 143 4.97 20.59 -2.91
N VAL A 144 4.03 21.48 -2.58
CA VAL A 144 2.59 21.24 -2.79
C VAL A 144 2.30 20.99 -4.28
N ILE A 145 2.88 21.80 -5.17
CA ILE A 145 2.74 21.62 -6.62
C ILE A 145 3.37 20.29 -7.06
N ARG A 146 4.55 19.92 -6.54
CA ARG A 146 5.23 18.67 -6.87
C ARG A 146 4.43 17.45 -6.41
N THR A 147 4.04 17.39 -5.14
CA THR A 147 3.23 16.30 -4.56
C THR A 147 1.89 16.18 -5.28
N TYR A 148 1.22 17.29 -5.58
CA TYR A 148 -0.02 17.26 -6.36
C TYR A 148 0.18 16.78 -7.80
N ARG A 149 1.25 17.22 -8.48
CA ARG A 149 1.59 16.75 -9.83
C ARG A 149 1.81 15.24 -9.86
N GLU A 150 2.51 14.70 -8.85
CA GLU A 150 2.70 13.25 -8.70
C GLU A 150 1.35 12.55 -8.49
N PHE A 151 0.51 13.08 -7.59
CA PHE A 151 -0.84 12.57 -7.37
C PHE A 151 -1.70 12.55 -8.64
N ASP A 152 -1.80 13.69 -9.36
CA ASP A 152 -2.63 13.79 -10.56
C ASP A 152 -2.09 12.92 -11.70
N LYS A 153 -0.75 12.79 -11.82
CA LYS A 153 -0.12 11.86 -12.76
C LYS A 153 -0.56 10.42 -12.49
N GLU A 154 -0.40 9.92 -11.27
CA GLU A 154 -0.74 8.54 -10.93
C GLU A 154 -2.25 8.28 -11.08
N ARG A 155 -3.08 9.25 -10.66
CA ARG A 155 -4.52 9.24 -10.86
C ARG A 155 -4.89 9.14 -12.35
N ARG A 156 -4.41 10.05 -13.19
CA ARG A 156 -4.74 10.07 -14.63
C ARG A 156 -4.24 8.82 -15.34
N PHE A 157 -3.05 8.32 -14.98
CA PHE A 157 -2.52 7.08 -15.56
C PHE A 157 -3.40 5.88 -15.18
N GLY A 158 -3.72 5.71 -13.89
CA GLY A 158 -4.57 4.63 -13.43
C GLY A 158 -5.95 4.66 -14.10
N LYS A 159 -6.56 5.84 -14.24
CA LYS A 159 -7.81 6.05 -14.97
C LYS A 159 -7.70 5.55 -16.42
N ALA A 160 -6.66 5.97 -17.12
CA ALA A 160 -6.46 5.64 -18.53
C ALA A 160 -6.21 4.14 -18.75
N VAL A 161 -5.39 3.50 -17.90
CA VAL A 161 -5.11 2.06 -17.97
C VAL A 161 -6.37 1.22 -17.75
N MET A 162 -7.21 1.64 -16.81
CA MET A 162 -8.45 0.91 -16.48
C MET A 162 -9.65 1.32 -17.35
N GLY A 163 -9.51 2.35 -18.20
CA GLY A 163 -10.59 2.86 -19.04
C GLY A 163 -11.76 3.46 -18.25
N LEU A 164 -11.49 4.10 -17.11
CA LEU A 164 -12.52 4.61 -16.20
C LEU A 164 -12.95 6.05 -16.54
N SER A 165 -14.22 6.37 -16.28
CA SER A 165 -14.68 7.75 -16.07
C SER A 165 -14.21 8.33 -14.73
N ASP A 166 -14.38 9.64 -14.50
CA ASP A 166 -14.04 10.27 -13.22
C ASP A 166 -14.87 9.70 -12.06
N ASP A 167 -16.17 9.49 -12.28
CA ASP A 167 -17.08 8.95 -11.26
C ASP A 167 -16.76 7.50 -10.93
N GLU A 168 -16.36 6.71 -11.93
CA GLU A 168 -15.92 5.33 -11.72
C GLU A 168 -14.57 5.24 -11.00
N GLN A 169 -13.71 6.24 -11.17
CA GLN A 169 -12.41 6.33 -10.50
C GLN A 169 -12.52 6.84 -9.05
N ALA A 170 -13.53 7.64 -8.72
CA ALA A 170 -13.68 8.26 -7.39
C ALA A 170 -13.49 7.29 -6.20
N PRO A 171 -13.99 6.03 -6.23
CA PRO A 171 -13.74 5.07 -5.15
C PRO A 171 -12.26 4.69 -4.95
N LEU A 172 -11.46 4.64 -6.02
CA LEU A 172 -10.01 4.36 -5.93
C LEU A 172 -9.27 5.51 -5.27
N VAL A 173 -9.61 6.75 -5.66
CA VAL A 173 -9.05 7.97 -5.06
C VAL A 173 -9.43 8.08 -3.59
N ALA A 174 -10.70 7.81 -3.25
CA ALA A 174 -11.18 7.79 -1.87
C ALA A 174 -10.43 6.73 -1.03
N GLN A 175 -10.22 5.53 -1.58
CA GLN A 175 -9.42 4.49 -0.94
C GLN A 175 -7.98 4.96 -0.72
N ALA A 176 -7.35 5.59 -1.72
CA ALA A 176 -5.97 6.09 -1.60
C ALA A 176 -5.81 7.11 -0.47
N ILE A 177 -6.71 8.09 -0.38
CA ILE A 177 -6.71 9.10 0.69
C ILE A 177 -6.92 8.43 2.06
N HIS A 178 -7.89 7.53 2.16
CA HIS A 178 -8.20 6.85 3.41
C HIS A 178 -7.02 5.98 3.89
N MET A 179 -6.39 5.22 2.99
CA MET A 179 -5.19 4.44 3.28
C MET A 179 -3.99 5.33 3.66
N GLY A 180 -3.86 6.48 2.99
CA GLY A 180 -2.85 7.50 3.26
C GLY A 180 -2.84 8.02 4.71
N ALA A 181 -4.01 8.03 5.36
CA ALA A 181 -4.17 8.51 6.73
C ALA A 181 -3.97 7.42 7.81
N ARG A 182 -4.11 6.13 7.45
CA ARG A 182 -4.11 5.01 8.41
C ARG A 182 -2.91 4.08 8.31
N THR A 183 -2.15 4.16 7.22
CA THR A 183 -0.94 3.35 7.00
C THR A 183 0.31 4.23 7.02
N LYS A 184 1.50 3.63 6.89
CA LYS A 184 2.74 4.39 6.64
C LYS A 184 2.87 4.92 5.20
N TYR A 185 1.98 4.50 4.30
CA TYR A 185 1.99 4.91 2.90
C TYR A 185 1.10 6.12 2.71
N ASN A 186 1.47 7.04 1.80
CA ASN A 186 0.64 8.19 1.41
C ASN A 186 -0.27 7.86 0.21
N ASP A 187 -1.20 8.74 -0.10
CA ASP A 187 -2.15 8.59 -1.22
C ASP A 187 -1.49 8.43 -2.60
N VAL A 188 -0.37 9.10 -2.88
CA VAL A 188 0.40 8.92 -4.12
C VAL A 188 0.92 7.49 -4.26
N GLN A 189 1.49 6.93 -3.18
CA GLN A 189 1.99 5.55 -3.17
C GLN A 189 0.85 4.52 -3.32
N VAL A 190 -0.33 4.82 -2.79
CA VAL A 190 -1.51 3.97 -2.96
C VAL A 190 -1.99 4.01 -4.42
N LEU A 191 -2.07 5.20 -5.03
CA LEU A 191 -2.42 5.35 -6.45
C LEU A 191 -1.40 4.67 -7.36
N GLU A 192 -0.10 4.78 -7.06
CA GLU A 192 0.95 4.08 -7.81
C GLU A 192 0.76 2.56 -7.74
N ALA A 193 0.50 2.00 -6.56
CA ALA A 193 0.26 0.57 -6.40
C ALA A 193 -1.05 0.12 -7.08
N GLN A 194 -2.12 0.93 -7.02
CA GLN A 194 -3.36 0.68 -7.77
C GLN A 194 -3.11 0.67 -9.28
N ARG A 195 -2.30 1.60 -9.80
CA ARG A 195 -1.88 1.67 -11.21
C ARG A 195 -1.07 0.44 -11.62
N GLU A 196 -0.14 -0.01 -10.79
CA GLU A 196 0.68 -1.20 -11.07
C GLU A 196 -0.20 -2.46 -11.17
N LEU A 197 -1.16 -2.63 -10.26
CA LEU A 197 -2.14 -3.72 -10.35
C LEU A 197 -3.02 -3.57 -11.61
N ALA A 198 -3.51 -2.37 -11.91
CA ALA A 198 -4.29 -2.12 -13.12
C ALA A 198 -3.50 -2.46 -14.41
N ALA A 199 -2.22 -2.10 -14.48
CA ALA A 199 -1.35 -2.38 -15.62
C ALA A 199 -1.11 -3.89 -15.83
N ARG A 200 -1.36 -4.71 -14.81
CA ARG A 200 -1.35 -6.17 -14.88
C ARG A 200 -2.68 -6.77 -15.39
N GLY A 201 -3.66 -5.92 -15.71
CA GLY A 201 -4.97 -6.29 -16.24
C GLY A 201 -6.06 -6.49 -15.18
N LEU A 202 -5.81 -6.09 -13.93
CA LEU A 202 -6.83 -6.14 -12.88
C LEU A 202 -7.85 -5.00 -13.06
N ASN A 203 -9.12 -5.32 -12.88
CA ASN A 203 -10.19 -4.30 -12.89
C ASN A 203 -10.28 -3.54 -11.57
N LYS A 204 -11.07 -2.46 -11.54
CA LYS A 204 -11.26 -1.61 -10.35
C LYS A 204 -11.55 -2.39 -9.06
N ASN A 205 -12.50 -3.33 -9.09
CA ASN A 205 -12.93 -4.05 -7.90
C ASN A 205 -11.85 -4.99 -7.37
N GLN A 206 -11.10 -5.62 -8.29
CA GLN A 206 -9.95 -6.46 -7.96
C GLN A 206 -8.83 -5.65 -7.33
N VAL A 207 -8.47 -4.52 -7.94
CA VAL A 207 -7.48 -3.58 -7.43
C VAL A 207 -7.86 -3.15 -6.01
N MET A 208 -9.09 -2.67 -5.81
CA MET A 208 -9.56 -2.21 -4.51
C MET A 208 -9.53 -3.31 -3.44
N GLY A 209 -9.95 -4.53 -3.78
CA GLY A 209 -9.93 -5.67 -2.86
C GLY A 209 -8.51 -6.06 -2.40
N MET A 210 -7.50 -5.80 -3.23
CA MET A 210 -6.11 -6.15 -2.94
C MET A 210 -5.36 -5.10 -2.12
N MET A 211 -5.75 -3.82 -2.13
CA MET A 211 -4.92 -2.76 -1.56
C MET A 211 -4.66 -2.88 -0.05
N ASP A 212 -5.68 -3.18 0.77
CA ASP A 212 -5.50 -3.31 2.22
C ASP A 212 -4.58 -4.49 2.59
N PRO A 213 -4.79 -5.72 2.07
CA PRO A 213 -3.83 -6.82 2.25
C PRO A 213 -2.42 -6.51 1.74
N ALA A 214 -2.28 -5.79 0.62
CA ALA A 214 -0.97 -5.37 0.11
C ALA A 214 -0.26 -4.45 1.11
N ALA A 215 -0.97 -3.49 1.69
CA ALA A 215 -0.42 -2.60 2.70
C ALA A 215 -0.03 -3.35 3.98
N GLN A 216 -0.84 -4.32 4.42
CA GLN A 216 -0.53 -5.19 5.57
C GLN A 216 0.73 -6.03 5.31
N LEU A 217 0.85 -6.62 4.11
CA LEU A 217 2.04 -7.34 3.68
C LEU A 217 3.26 -6.43 3.69
N GLY A 218 3.15 -5.24 3.07
CA GLY A 218 4.26 -4.30 2.97
C GLY A 218 4.71 -3.76 4.32
N MET A 219 3.79 -3.45 5.22
CA MET A 219 4.12 -3.08 6.60
C MET A 219 4.76 -4.24 7.36
N SER A 220 4.30 -5.48 7.15
CA SER A 220 4.85 -6.65 7.85
C SER A 220 6.24 -7.06 7.40
N LEU A 221 6.54 -6.86 6.12
CA LEU A 221 7.77 -7.29 5.46
C LEU A 221 8.72 -6.15 5.10
N ASP A 222 8.35 -4.91 5.43
CA ASP A 222 9.10 -3.69 5.13
C ASP A 222 9.27 -3.35 3.64
N LEU A 223 8.22 -3.56 2.86
CA LEU A 223 8.20 -3.24 1.44
C LEU A 223 7.59 -1.85 1.18
N SER A 224 7.91 -1.29 0.02
CA SER A 224 7.06 -0.25 -0.57
C SER A 224 5.68 -0.83 -0.89
N LEU A 225 4.64 0.00 -0.92
CA LEU A 225 3.30 -0.48 -1.27
C LEU A 225 3.23 -1.05 -2.71
N PRO A 226 3.86 -0.43 -3.73
CA PRO A 226 3.96 -1.04 -5.06
C PRO A 226 4.65 -2.41 -5.06
N ASP A 227 5.76 -2.58 -4.33
CA ASP A 227 6.46 -3.87 -4.27
C ASP A 227 5.62 -4.94 -3.57
N ALA A 228 4.93 -4.57 -2.48
CA ALA A 228 4.02 -5.47 -1.79
C ALA A 228 2.85 -5.89 -2.69
N ALA A 229 2.28 -4.95 -3.44
CA ALA A 229 1.21 -5.22 -4.40
C ALA A 229 1.68 -6.18 -5.51
N ARG A 230 2.86 -5.95 -6.11
CA ARG A 230 3.45 -6.84 -7.13
C ARG A 230 3.77 -8.23 -6.56
N GLN A 231 4.32 -8.30 -5.35
CA GLN A 231 4.65 -9.58 -4.72
C GLN A 231 3.38 -10.40 -4.43
N MET A 232 2.32 -9.76 -3.95
CA MET A 232 1.04 -10.42 -3.72
C MET A 232 0.33 -10.82 -5.01
N GLU A 233 0.34 -9.96 -6.03
CA GLU A 233 -0.19 -10.25 -7.37
C GLU A 233 0.49 -11.47 -8.00
N GLY A 234 1.82 -11.54 -7.97
CA GLY A 234 2.57 -12.67 -8.51
C GLY A 234 2.18 -14.01 -7.88
N ALA A 235 1.92 -14.03 -6.57
CA ALA A 235 1.44 -15.21 -5.86
C ALA A 235 -0.01 -15.58 -6.26
N ILE A 236 -0.93 -14.61 -6.23
CA ILE A 236 -2.34 -14.80 -6.62
C ILE A 236 -2.44 -15.34 -8.05
N PHE A 237 -1.68 -14.78 -8.98
CA PHE A 237 -1.72 -15.17 -10.39
C PHE A 237 -1.03 -16.51 -10.65
N GLY A 238 0.10 -16.78 -9.99
CA GLY A 238 0.78 -18.08 -10.09
C GLY A 238 -0.10 -19.23 -9.63
N PHE A 239 -0.87 -19.02 -8.55
CA PHE A 239 -1.85 -19.98 -8.04
C PHE A 239 -3.24 -19.89 -8.70
N LYS A 240 -3.48 -18.91 -9.57
CA LYS A 240 -4.80 -18.61 -10.16
C LYS A 240 -5.90 -18.56 -9.09
N LYS A 241 -5.65 -17.87 -7.98
CA LYS A 241 -6.67 -17.68 -6.94
C LYS A 241 -7.84 -16.88 -7.47
N ASP A 242 -9.02 -17.13 -6.91
CA ASP A 242 -10.24 -16.43 -7.32
C ASP A 242 -10.16 -14.94 -6.95
N THR A 243 -10.31 -14.09 -7.96
CA THR A 243 -10.42 -12.63 -7.85
C THR A 243 -11.62 -12.11 -8.63
N SER A 244 -12.61 -12.96 -8.91
CA SER A 244 -13.77 -12.62 -9.75
C SER A 244 -14.60 -11.45 -9.21
N THR A 245 -14.60 -11.27 -7.89
CA THR A 245 -15.33 -10.20 -7.18
C THR A 245 -14.39 -9.44 -6.24
N LEU A 246 -14.85 -8.29 -5.73
CA LEU A 246 -14.12 -7.52 -4.72
C LEU A 246 -13.82 -8.37 -3.47
N GLU A 247 -14.82 -9.09 -2.96
CA GLU A 247 -14.67 -9.93 -1.77
C GLU A 247 -13.77 -11.14 -2.03
N ALA A 248 -13.88 -11.78 -3.20
CA ALA A 248 -12.97 -12.87 -3.58
C ALA A 248 -11.52 -12.37 -3.68
N ALA A 249 -11.30 -11.23 -4.35
CA ALA A 249 -9.99 -10.62 -4.45
C ALA A 249 -9.41 -10.28 -3.07
N LYS A 250 -10.22 -9.71 -2.18
CA LYS A 250 -9.83 -9.39 -0.79
C LYS A 250 -9.50 -10.64 0.01
N ALA A 251 -10.32 -11.69 -0.07
CA ALA A 251 -10.08 -12.95 0.64
C ALA A 251 -8.81 -13.64 0.15
N ALA A 252 -8.63 -13.75 -1.16
CA ALA A 252 -7.43 -14.33 -1.76
C ALA A 252 -6.17 -13.55 -1.38
N ALA A 253 -6.23 -12.22 -1.44
CA ALA A 253 -5.14 -11.32 -1.07
C ALA A 253 -4.79 -11.40 0.42
N LYS A 254 -5.81 -11.40 1.31
CA LYS A 254 -5.63 -11.56 2.75
C LYS A 254 -4.94 -12.88 3.07
N GLN A 255 -5.45 -13.99 2.55
CA GLN A 255 -4.84 -15.31 2.77
C GLN A 255 -3.38 -15.35 2.28
N THR A 256 -3.12 -14.82 1.08
CA THR A 256 -1.75 -14.74 0.52
C THR A 256 -0.83 -13.92 1.42
N ALA A 257 -1.27 -12.74 1.89
CA ALA A 257 -0.48 -11.88 2.77
C ALA A 257 -0.18 -12.58 4.10
N ASP A 258 -1.20 -13.19 4.71
CA ASP A 258 -1.09 -13.97 5.95
C ASP A 258 -0.10 -15.12 5.81
N TYR A 259 -0.20 -15.90 4.73
CA TYR A 259 0.68 -17.03 4.46
C TYR A 259 2.12 -16.58 4.27
N GLN A 260 2.35 -15.52 3.47
CA GLN A 260 3.68 -14.99 3.23
C GLN A 260 4.34 -14.45 4.49
N VAL A 261 3.62 -13.66 5.29
CA VAL A 261 4.15 -13.11 6.54
C VAL A 261 4.44 -14.24 7.52
N LYS A 262 3.53 -15.21 7.67
CA LYS A 262 3.72 -16.35 8.57
C LYS A 262 4.94 -17.18 8.14
N ALA A 263 5.05 -17.52 6.86
CA ALA A 263 6.20 -18.24 6.32
C ALA A 263 7.51 -17.50 6.58
N ALA A 264 7.56 -16.19 6.30
CA ALA A 264 8.72 -15.35 6.57
C ALA A 264 9.14 -15.40 8.05
N LYS A 265 8.18 -15.28 8.99
CA LYS A 265 8.49 -15.30 10.42
C LYS A 265 8.93 -16.68 10.94
N LEU A 266 8.41 -17.78 10.39
CA LEU A 266 8.80 -19.13 10.81
C LEU A 266 10.19 -19.54 10.30
N SER A 267 10.57 -19.06 9.11
CA SER A 267 11.74 -19.57 8.38
C SER A 267 12.87 -18.55 8.18
N GLY A 268 12.60 -17.26 8.39
CA GLY A 268 13.55 -16.19 8.07
C GLY A 268 13.62 -15.85 6.58
N MET A 269 12.62 -16.26 5.78
CA MET A 269 12.53 -15.85 4.37
C MET A 269 12.39 -14.33 4.25
N THR A 270 13.21 -13.76 3.37
CA THR A 270 13.12 -12.34 2.99
C THR A 270 12.01 -12.13 1.95
N PRO A 271 11.59 -10.88 1.70
CA PRO A 271 10.65 -10.61 0.61
C PRO A 271 11.16 -11.11 -0.75
N GLU A 272 12.47 -11.00 -0.99
CA GLU A 272 13.10 -11.48 -2.20
C GLU A 272 13.03 -13.01 -2.31
N ASP A 273 13.24 -13.74 -1.21
CA ASP A 273 13.09 -15.20 -1.19
C ASP A 273 11.66 -15.60 -1.55
N LEU A 274 10.65 -14.95 -0.95
CA LEU A 274 9.25 -15.22 -1.25
C LEU A 274 8.94 -14.94 -2.73
N ARG A 275 9.36 -13.79 -3.25
CA ARG A 275 9.14 -13.37 -4.63
C ARG A 275 9.73 -14.36 -5.63
N GLN A 276 10.97 -14.80 -5.41
CA GLN A 276 11.63 -15.76 -6.30
C GLN A 276 11.04 -17.16 -6.17
N LEU A 277 10.64 -17.57 -4.96
CA LEU A 277 9.95 -18.84 -4.73
C LEU A 277 8.64 -18.89 -5.51
N TYR A 278 7.80 -17.85 -5.43
CA TYR A 278 6.56 -17.78 -6.21
C TYR A 278 6.83 -17.77 -7.71
N LYS A 279 7.77 -16.93 -8.17
CA LYS A 279 8.14 -16.82 -9.59
C LYS A 279 8.43 -18.19 -10.20
N PHE A 280 9.09 -19.06 -9.45
CA PHE A 280 9.53 -20.35 -9.98
C PHE A 280 8.66 -21.55 -9.59
N GLY A 281 8.02 -21.51 -8.42
CA GLY A 281 7.32 -22.64 -7.81
C GLY A 281 5.79 -22.55 -7.84
N ALA A 282 5.17 -21.38 -7.98
CA ALA A 282 3.72 -21.23 -7.89
C ALA A 282 2.96 -22.00 -8.97
N THR A 283 3.33 -21.79 -10.25
CA THR A 283 2.69 -22.50 -11.37
C THR A 283 2.90 -24.01 -11.30
N PRO A 284 4.12 -24.52 -11.06
CA PRO A 284 4.33 -25.96 -10.81
C PRO A 284 3.49 -26.50 -9.65
N ALA A 285 3.40 -25.78 -8.52
CA ALA A 285 2.60 -26.18 -7.37
C ALA A 285 1.13 -26.32 -7.74
N ARG A 286 0.56 -25.29 -8.36
CA ARG A 286 -0.83 -25.30 -8.85
C ARG A 286 -1.09 -26.45 -9.81
N MET A 287 -0.20 -26.68 -10.78
CA MET A 287 -0.34 -27.78 -11.75
C MET A 287 -0.25 -29.15 -11.06
N GLY A 288 0.60 -29.29 -10.04
CA GLY A 288 0.72 -30.47 -9.20
C GLY A 288 -0.36 -30.60 -8.12
N LYS A 289 -1.35 -29.68 -8.06
CA LYS A 289 -2.38 -29.63 -7.02
C LYS A 289 -1.80 -29.58 -5.59
N ILE A 290 -0.67 -28.88 -5.45
CA ILE A 290 0.03 -28.63 -4.19
C ILE A 290 -0.43 -27.27 -3.64
N SER A 291 -0.66 -27.19 -2.32
CA SER A 291 -1.09 -25.94 -1.68
C SER A 291 0.02 -24.88 -1.66
N GLU A 292 -0.37 -23.61 -1.57
CA GLU A 292 0.58 -22.50 -1.37
C GLU A 292 1.38 -22.67 -0.07
N ALA A 293 0.73 -23.13 1.00
CA ALA A 293 1.39 -23.42 2.27
C ALA A 293 2.47 -24.49 2.11
N SER A 294 2.25 -25.51 1.29
CA SER A 294 3.24 -26.55 0.99
C SER A 294 4.44 -25.99 0.21
N LEU A 295 4.21 -25.10 -0.77
CA LEU A 295 5.30 -24.40 -1.46
C LEU A 295 6.12 -23.54 -0.48
N LEU A 296 5.45 -22.75 0.35
CA LEU A 296 6.09 -21.90 1.36
C LEU A 296 6.82 -22.72 2.43
N GLY A 297 6.25 -23.85 2.85
CA GLY A 297 6.88 -24.79 3.78
C GLY A 297 8.17 -25.37 3.20
N PHE A 298 8.12 -25.82 1.95
CA PHE A 298 9.31 -26.31 1.23
C PHE A 298 10.40 -25.23 1.15
N GLY A 299 10.03 -24.01 0.75
CA GLY A 299 10.96 -22.87 0.73
C GLY A 299 11.48 -22.49 2.11
N GLY A 300 10.65 -22.60 3.14
CA GLY A 300 10.99 -22.26 4.52
C GLY A 300 12.02 -23.23 5.13
N VAL A 301 11.90 -24.53 4.88
CA VAL A 301 12.92 -25.51 5.30
C VAL A 301 14.25 -25.23 4.59
N LEU A 302 14.21 -24.97 3.28
CA LEU A 302 15.41 -24.62 2.53
C LEU A 302 16.05 -23.33 3.02
N LYS A 303 15.25 -22.31 3.37
CA LYS A 303 15.78 -21.07 3.92
C LYS A 303 16.48 -21.28 5.26
N LYS A 304 15.95 -22.15 6.14
CA LYS A 304 16.63 -22.55 7.38
C LYS A 304 17.98 -23.23 7.12
N ALA A 305 18.11 -23.91 5.98
CA ALA A 305 19.37 -24.47 5.48
C ALA A 305 20.22 -23.47 4.66
N ASN A 306 19.91 -22.17 4.72
CA ASN A 306 20.58 -21.08 4.01
C ASN A 306 20.51 -21.17 2.47
N ILE A 307 19.46 -21.79 1.94
CA ILE A 307 19.18 -21.86 0.50
C ILE A 307 18.12 -20.81 0.15
N GLY A 308 18.45 -19.93 -0.80
CA GLY A 308 17.61 -18.80 -1.21
C GLY A 308 16.34 -19.21 -1.96
N GLY A 309 15.40 -18.28 -2.06
CA GLY A 309 14.10 -18.52 -2.71
C GLY A 309 14.18 -18.85 -4.20
N ASP A 310 15.19 -18.37 -4.91
CA ASP A 310 15.45 -18.69 -6.31
C ASP A 310 15.85 -20.15 -6.49
N GLU A 311 16.79 -20.62 -5.67
CA GLU A 311 17.24 -22.01 -5.63
C GLU A 311 16.13 -22.95 -5.14
N ALA A 312 15.38 -22.53 -4.12
CA ALA A 312 14.24 -23.27 -3.60
C ALA A 312 13.13 -23.41 -4.65
N GLY A 313 12.80 -22.34 -5.37
CA GLY A 313 11.78 -22.37 -6.42
C GLY A 313 12.19 -23.26 -7.61
N VAL A 314 13.47 -23.26 -7.99
CA VAL A 314 14.00 -24.16 -9.03
C VAL A 314 14.00 -25.61 -8.56
N ALA A 315 14.41 -25.88 -7.32
CA ALA A 315 14.36 -27.20 -6.72
C ALA A 315 12.92 -27.73 -6.65
N PHE A 316 11.97 -26.89 -6.23
CA PHE A 316 10.56 -27.25 -6.20
C PHE A 316 10.01 -27.56 -7.60
N ARG A 317 10.37 -26.77 -8.62
CA ARG A 317 10.02 -27.08 -10.01
C ARG A 317 10.56 -28.44 -10.45
N ALA A 318 11.80 -28.76 -10.11
CA ALA A 318 12.40 -30.05 -10.43
C ALA A 318 11.67 -31.20 -9.72
N LEU A 319 11.32 -31.01 -8.44
CA LEU A 319 10.49 -31.95 -7.69
C LEU A 319 9.15 -32.21 -8.40
N MET A 320 8.42 -31.16 -8.79
CA MET A 320 7.14 -31.30 -9.50
C MET A 320 7.29 -31.95 -10.87
N ALA A 321 8.34 -31.61 -11.64
CA ALA A 321 8.59 -32.20 -12.94
C ALA A 321 8.87 -33.71 -12.83
N THR A 322 9.72 -34.12 -11.88
CA THR A 322 9.99 -35.53 -11.61
C THR A 322 8.74 -36.24 -11.07
N ALA A 323 7.93 -35.58 -10.27
CA ALA A 323 6.69 -36.16 -9.74
C ALA A 323 5.63 -36.40 -10.83
N GLN A 324 5.61 -35.60 -11.90
CA GLN A 324 4.69 -35.77 -13.02
C GLN A 324 5.24 -36.73 -14.10
N ALA A 325 6.55 -36.69 -14.35
CA ALA A 325 7.18 -37.42 -15.43
C ALA A 325 8.62 -37.85 -15.08
N PRO A 326 8.79 -38.85 -14.20
CA PRO A 326 10.12 -39.33 -13.85
C PRO A 326 10.78 -40.01 -15.05
N THR A 327 12.09 -39.80 -15.20
CA THR A 327 12.90 -40.46 -16.24
C THR A 327 12.93 -41.98 -16.04
N ALA A 328 13.38 -42.72 -17.05
CA ALA A 328 13.54 -44.18 -16.92
C ALA A 328 14.48 -44.56 -15.75
N GLY A 329 15.61 -43.86 -15.61
CA GLY A 329 16.53 -44.05 -14.49
C GLY A 329 15.89 -43.74 -13.14
N ALA A 330 15.11 -42.65 -13.05
CA ALA A 330 14.36 -42.30 -11.86
C ALA A 330 13.32 -43.37 -11.48
N LYS A 331 12.58 -43.92 -12.45
CA LYS A 331 11.63 -45.02 -12.23
C LYS A 331 12.32 -46.27 -11.70
N THR A 332 13.49 -46.63 -12.23
CA THR A 332 14.29 -47.75 -11.72
C THR A 332 14.77 -47.51 -10.29
N ALA A 333 15.26 -46.30 -10.00
CA ALA A 333 15.70 -45.94 -8.65
C ALA A 333 14.55 -45.95 -7.63
N LEU A 334 13.38 -45.44 -8.01
CA LEU A 334 12.16 -45.53 -7.20
C LEU A 334 11.80 -46.99 -6.90
N LEU A 335 11.75 -47.84 -7.93
CA LEU A 335 11.40 -49.25 -7.78
C LEU A 335 12.40 -49.98 -6.88
N ALA A 336 13.70 -49.72 -7.03
CA ALA A 336 14.75 -50.27 -6.17
C ALA A 336 14.61 -49.85 -4.69
N ASN A 337 13.92 -48.73 -4.42
CA ASN A 337 13.62 -48.24 -3.08
C ASN A 337 12.19 -48.58 -2.61
N GLY A 338 11.49 -49.46 -3.34
CA GLY A 338 10.16 -49.95 -3.01
C GLY A 338 9.01 -49.02 -3.42
N LEU A 339 9.28 -48.01 -4.26
CA LEU A 339 8.27 -47.10 -4.79
C LEU A 339 7.96 -47.46 -6.25
N ASN A 340 6.81 -48.06 -6.50
CA ASN A 340 6.35 -48.29 -7.86
C ASN A 340 5.58 -47.06 -8.35
N TYR A 341 6.20 -46.26 -9.23
CA TYR A 341 5.60 -45.04 -9.75
C TYR A 341 4.19 -45.25 -10.36
N LYS A 342 3.91 -46.44 -10.88
CA LYS A 342 2.61 -46.80 -11.45
C LYS A 342 1.47 -46.71 -10.44
N ASN A 343 1.75 -46.84 -9.15
CA ASN A 343 0.73 -46.79 -8.09
C ASN A 343 0.16 -45.38 -7.91
N TYR A 344 0.85 -44.34 -8.40
CA TYR A 344 0.42 -42.94 -8.31
C TYR A 344 -0.23 -42.45 -9.60
N GLN A 345 -0.23 -43.28 -10.65
CA GLN A 345 -0.85 -42.96 -11.92
C GLN A 345 -2.36 -43.18 -11.85
N ARG A 346 -3.14 -42.18 -12.25
CA ARG A 346 -4.59 -42.29 -12.37
C ARG A 346 -4.94 -42.75 -13.78
N VAL A 347 -5.39 -44.00 -13.83
CA VAL A 347 -5.76 -44.65 -15.08
C VAL A 347 -7.10 -44.10 -15.56
N PRO A 348 -7.20 -43.57 -16.79
CA PRO A 348 -8.46 -43.11 -17.34
C PRO A 348 -9.40 -44.30 -17.59
N ASP A 349 -10.71 -44.06 -17.55
CA ASP A 349 -11.69 -45.11 -17.82
C ASP A 349 -11.65 -45.59 -19.27
N GLN A 350 -11.17 -44.74 -20.18
CA GLN A 350 -11.02 -45.06 -21.60
C GLN A 350 -9.85 -44.31 -22.26
N LEU A 351 -9.34 -44.85 -23.36
CA LEU A 351 -8.32 -44.26 -24.22
C LEU A 351 -8.90 -43.89 -25.60
N ALA A 352 -8.37 -42.84 -26.22
CA ALA A 352 -8.82 -42.43 -27.55
C ALA A 352 -8.20 -43.32 -28.63
N VAL A 353 -9.02 -43.89 -29.51
CA VAL A 353 -8.53 -44.79 -30.57
C VAL A 353 -7.88 -44.03 -31.71
N ASP A 354 -8.48 -42.91 -32.14
CA ASP A 354 -8.02 -42.20 -33.33
C ASP A 354 -6.60 -41.63 -33.20
N PRO A 355 -6.22 -40.95 -32.10
CA PRO A 355 -4.84 -40.46 -31.95
C PRO A 355 -3.81 -41.59 -31.92
N PHE A 356 -4.17 -42.76 -31.37
CA PHE A 356 -3.29 -43.93 -31.40
C PHE A 356 -3.16 -44.50 -32.82
N ALA A 357 -4.28 -44.61 -33.55
CA ALA A 357 -4.27 -45.08 -34.93
C ALA A 357 -3.45 -44.14 -35.84
N GLU A 358 -3.49 -42.83 -35.61
CA GLU A 358 -2.65 -41.85 -36.30
C GLU A 358 -1.16 -42.02 -35.96
N ASP A 359 -0.80 -42.22 -34.68
CA ASP A 359 0.59 -42.49 -34.27
C ASP A 359 1.11 -43.81 -34.86
N VAL A 360 0.27 -44.84 -34.94
CA VAL A 360 0.60 -46.11 -35.61
C VAL A 360 0.81 -45.89 -37.11
N ALA A 361 -0.08 -45.15 -37.79
CA ALA A 361 0.08 -44.85 -39.20
C ALA A 361 1.36 -44.05 -39.48
N ALA A 362 1.69 -43.07 -38.62
CA ALA A 362 2.90 -42.27 -38.75
C ALA A 362 4.19 -43.09 -38.52
N ARG A 363 4.18 -44.05 -37.59
CA ARG A 363 5.37 -44.87 -37.25
C ARG A 363 5.62 -46.02 -38.21
N TYR A 364 4.54 -46.66 -38.66
CA TYR A 364 4.61 -47.93 -39.38
C TYR A 364 4.17 -47.78 -40.84
N GLY A 365 3.65 -46.63 -41.25
CA GLY A 365 3.15 -46.40 -42.61
C GLY A 365 1.84 -47.11 -42.94
N VAL A 366 1.22 -47.78 -41.96
CA VAL A 366 0.03 -48.60 -42.14
C VAL A 366 -1.21 -47.90 -41.58
N LYS A 367 -2.23 -47.70 -42.42
CA LYS A 367 -3.55 -47.24 -41.96
C LYS A 367 -4.33 -48.42 -41.38
N LEU A 368 -4.70 -48.31 -40.10
CA LEU A 368 -5.51 -49.31 -39.42
C LEU A 368 -6.93 -49.37 -40.03
N ASN A 369 -7.39 -50.58 -40.31
CA ASN A 369 -8.71 -50.82 -40.90
C ASN A 369 -9.82 -50.67 -39.85
N LYS A 370 -11.08 -50.75 -40.29
CA LYS A 370 -12.25 -50.55 -39.42
C LYS A 370 -12.33 -51.61 -38.30
N ASP A 371 -12.00 -52.86 -38.60
CA ASP A 371 -12.09 -53.97 -37.64
C ASP A 371 -11.03 -53.85 -36.55
N THR A 372 -9.79 -53.51 -36.91
CA THR A 372 -8.72 -53.23 -35.97
C THR A 372 -9.04 -52.03 -35.10
N ARG A 373 -9.60 -50.94 -35.67
CA ARG A 373 -10.06 -49.79 -34.88
C ARG A 373 -11.17 -50.17 -33.89
N SER A 374 -12.11 -51.03 -34.30
CA SER A 374 -13.16 -51.55 -33.43
C SER A 374 -12.59 -52.45 -32.31
N GLY A 375 -11.62 -53.30 -32.63
CA GLY A 375 -10.89 -54.10 -31.65
C GLY A 375 -10.13 -53.22 -30.65
N LEU A 376 -9.46 -52.17 -31.13
CA LEU A 376 -8.80 -51.18 -30.29
C LEU A 376 -9.80 -50.49 -29.38
N ALA A 377 -10.97 -50.09 -29.88
CA ALA A 377 -12.03 -49.49 -29.07
C ALA A 377 -12.47 -50.39 -27.91
N LYS A 378 -12.56 -51.71 -28.12
CA LYS A 378 -12.86 -52.67 -27.04
C LYS A 378 -11.76 -52.75 -26.00
N ILE A 379 -10.50 -52.75 -26.41
CA ILE A 379 -9.35 -52.75 -25.48
C ILE A 379 -9.28 -51.41 -24.73
N PHE A 380 -9.48 -50.31 -25.44
CA PHE A 380 -9.34 -48.94 -24.97
C PHE A 380 -10.54 -48.46 -24.14
N SER A 381 -11.62 -49.24 -24.07
CA SER A 381 -12.75 -49.02 -23.13
C SER A 381 -12.71 -49.97 -21.93
N ASN A 382 -11.74 -50.88 -21.87
CA ASN A 382 -11.60 -51.83 -20.78
C ASN A 382 -10.60 -51.32 -19.73
N LYS A 383 -11.12 -50.73 -18.65
CA LYS A 383 -10.33 -50.19 -17.55
C LYS A 383 -9.35 -51.19 -16.93
N ASP A 384 -9.75 -52.46 -16.78
CA ASP A 384 -8.88 -53.49 -16.20
C ASP A 384 -7.66 -53.75 -17.09
N LEU A 385 -7.87 -53.80 -18.41
CA LEU A 385 -6.76 -53.91 -19.36
C LEU A 385 -5.88 -52.66 -19.32
N ILE A 386 -6.47 -51.46 -19.40
CA ILE A 386 -5.71 -50.20 -19.37
C ILE A 386 -4.90 -50.07 -18.07
N SER A 387 -5.43 -50.54 -16.95
CA SER A 387 -4.76 -50.44 -15.65
C SER A 387 -3.49 -51.30 -15.54
N ASP A 388 -3.43 -52.41 -16.27
CA ASP A 388 -2.33 -53.37 -16.22
C ASP A 388 -1.55 -53.40 -17.55
N PRO A 389 -0.37 -52.75 -17.64
CA PRO A 389 0.42 -52.76 -18.87
C PRO A 389 0.91 -54.15 -19.28
N ALA A 390 0.97 -55.12 -18.35
CA ALA A 390 1.30 -56.50 -18.69
C ALA A 390 0.15 -57.23 -19.40
N LYS A 391 -1.08 -56.71 -19.29
CA LYS A 391 -2.26 -57.19 -20.06
C LYS A 391 -2.55 -56.31 -21.27
N PHE A 392 -2.46 -54.99 -21.11
CA PHE A 392 -2.70 -54.00 -22.17
C PHE A 392 -1.77 -54.20 -23.37
N ASN A 393 -0.45 -54.22 -23.13
CA ASN A 393 0.52 -54.25 -24.22
C ASN A 393 0.35 -55.52 -25.07
N PRO A 394 0.26 -56.74 -24.49
CA PRO A 394 0.00 -57.94 -25.28
C PRO A 394 -1.33 -57.90 -26.03
N ALA A 395 -2.40 -57.38 -25.43
CA ALA A 395 -3.71 -57.29 -26.10
C ALA A 395 -3.64 -56.40 -27.36
N VAL A 396 -3.00 -55.23 -27.25
CA VAL A 396 -2.81 -54.32 -28.39
C VAL A 396 -1.84 -54.93 -29.41
N THR A 397 -0.74 -55.54 -28.97
CA THR A 397 0.22 -56.19 -29.88
C THR A 397 -0.41 -57.36 -30.64
N ALA A 398 -1.21 -58.19 -29.97
CA ALA A 398 -1.91 -59.31 -30.60
C ALA A 398 -2.95 -58.86 -31.63
N LEU A 399 -3.59 -57.71 -31.43
CA LEU A 399 -4.52 -57.14 -32.39
C LEU A 399 -3.81 -56.54 -33.62
N LEU A 400 -2.62 -55.97 -33.44
CA LEU A 400 -1.90 -55.24 -34.49
C LEU A 400 -0.91 -56.09 -35.28
N ARG A 401 -0.45 -57.25 -34.76
CA ARG A 401 0.61 -58.07 -35.37
C ARG A 401 0.37 -58.42 -36.84
N ASP A 402 -0.89 -58.70 -37.21
CA ASP A 402 -1.22 -59.19 -38.54
C ASP A 402 -1.38 -58.05 -39.56
N GLN A 403 -1.66 -56.82 -39.10
CA GLN A 403 -1.73 -55.63 -39.97
C GLN A 403 -0.39 -54.93 -40.17
N LEU A 404 0.55 -55.05 -39.24
CA LEU A 404 1.81 -54.29 -39.25
C LEU A 404 3.00 -55.06 -39.85
N GLU A 405 2.75 -56.19 -40.53
CA GLU A 405 3.75 -57.02 -41.23
C GLU A 405 5.08 -57.23 -40.47
N GLY A 406 5.00 -57.85 -39.29
CA GLY A 406 6.20 -58.15 -38.49
C GLY A 406 5.92 -59.07 -37.31
N ASN A 407 6.10 -60.39 -37.52
CA ASN A 407 6.02 -61.39 -36.45
C ASN A 407 7.36 -61.64 -35.74
N ASP A 408 8.41 -60.92 -36.14
CA ASP A 408 9.71 -61.02 -35.49
C ASP A 408 9.73 -60.27 -34.15
N ALA A 409 10.65 -60.67 -33.27
CA ALA A 409 10.74 -60.12 -31.92
C ALA A 409 10.97 -58.60 -31.88
N LYS A 410 11.62 -58.02 -32.90
CA LYS A 410 11.88 -56.57 -32.96
C LYS A 410 10.60 -55.81 -33.27
N SER A 411 9.80 -56.29 -34.22
CA SER A 411 8.51 -55.70 -34.59
C SER A 411 7.51 -55.79 -33.44
N LEU A 412 7.37 -56.96 -32.81
CA LEU A 412 6.50 -57.13 -31.63
C LEU A 412 6.91 -56.21 -30.47
N LYS A 413 8.22 -56.08 -30.20
CA LYS A 413 8.74 -55.15 -29.18
C LYS A 413 8.46 -53.69 -29.54
N SER A 414 8.55 -53.32 -30.81
CA SER A 414 8.22 -51.98 -31.30
C SER A 414 6.74 -51.65 -31.05
N ILE A 415 5.83 -52.54 -31.44
CA ILE A 415 4.38 -52.38 -31.28
C ILE A 415 3.99 -52.31 -29.81
N ALA A 416 4.49 -53.24 -28.98
CA ALA A 416 4.28 -53.21 -27.53
C ALA A 416 4.81 -51.92 -26.91
N GLY A 417 5.95 -51.42 -27.40
CA GLY A 417 6.50 -50.13 -26.99
C GLY A 417 5.64 -48.93 -27.41
N ALA A 418 5.03 -48.95 -28.60
CA ALA A 418 4.10 -47.91 -29.05
C ALA A 418 2.83 -47.89 -28.20
N ALA A 419 2.22 -49.06 -27.98
CA ALA A 419 1.07 -49.23 -27.10
C ALA A 419 1.37 -48.74 -25.66
N GLY A 420 2.48 -49.19 -25.08
CA GLY A 420 2.90 -48.79 -23.74
C GLY A 420 3.16 -47.29 -23.62
N ARG A 421 3.82 -46.67 -24.60
CA ARG A 421 4.05 -45.20 -24.61
C ARG A 421 2.74 -44.43 -24.75
N TYR A 422 1.83 -44.88 -25.61
CA TYR A 422 0.54 -44.22 -25.79
C TYR A 422 -0.30 -44.29 -24.52
N ARG A 423 -0.39 -45.48 -23.91
CA ARG A 423 -1.00 -45.68 -22.59
C ARG A 423 -0.38 -44.76 -21.55
N ASP A 424 0.94 -44.81 -21.38
CA ASP A 424 1.65 -44.02 -20.35
C ASP A 424 1.41 -42.52 -20.52
N LYS A 425 1.39 -42.02 -21.77
CA LYS A 425 1.06 -40.61 -22.07
C LYS A 425 -0.43 -40.27 -21.91
N SER A 426 -1.31 -41.26 -21.98
CA SER A 426 -2.74 -41.07 -21.80
C SER A 426 -3.15 -41.17 -20.32
N VAL A 427 -2.30 -41.77 -19.49
CA VAL A 427 -2.45 -41.96 -18.04
C VAL A 427 -1.83 -40.77 -17.26
N ASN A 428 -1.65 -39.62 -17.90
CA ASN A 428 -0.85 -38.49 -17.39
C ASN A 428 -1.42 -37.73 -16.16
N ASP A 429 -2.55 -38.13 -15.55
CA ASP A 429 -2.94 -37.59 -14.23
C ASP A 429 -2.23 -38.39 -13.14
N VAL A 430 -1.41 -37.73 -12.33
CA VAL A 430 -0.59 -38.35 -11.29
C VAL A 430 -1.01 -37.79 -9.95
N ASP A 431 -1.25 -38.67 -8.98
CA ASP A 431 -1.45 -38.28 -7.58
C ASP A 431 -0.13 -37.82 -6.98
N THR A 432 0.22 -36.58 -7.30
CA THR A 432 1.47 -35.93 -6.92
C THR A 432 1.60 -35.84 -5.40
N ASN A 433 0.47 -35.63 -4.69
CA ASN A 433 0.43 -35.58 -3.23
C ASN A 433 0.78 -36.94 -2.61
N ALA A 434 0.15 -38.02 -3.07
CA ALA A 434 0.46 -39.37 -2.59
C ALA A 434 1.90 -39.77 -2.92
N PHE A 435 2.37 -39.47 -4.15
CA PHE A 435 3.75 -39.74 -4.56
C PHE A 435 4.76 -39.04 -3.66
N ILE A 436 4.60 -37.73 -3.44
CA ILE A 436 5.52 -36.96 -2.58
C ILE A 436 5.47 -37.48 -1.15
N LYS A 437 4.27 -37.75 -0.61
CA LYS A 437 4.10 -38.28 0.74
C LYS A 437 4.88 -39.58 0.97
N ASP A 438 4.83 -40.51 0.02
CA ASP A 438 5.55 -41.79 0.12
C ASP A 438 7.05 -41.64 -0.20
N LEU A 439 7.40 -40.65 -1.01
CA LEU A 439 8.79 -40.32 -1.35
C LEU A 439 9.54 -39.68 -0.17
N LEU A 440 8.88 -38.83 0.62
CA LEU A 440 9.45 -38.15 1.80
C LEU A 440 10.32 -39.08 2.69
N PRO A 441 9.79 -40.18 3.27
CA PRO A 441 10.56 -41.05 4.16
C PRO A 441 11.70 -41.77 3.44
N LYS A 442 11.65 -41.92 2.11
CA LYS A 442 12.67 -42.61 1.32
C LYS A 442 13.83 -41.70 0.92
N LEU A 443 13.61 -40.38 0.88
CA LEU A 443 14.63 -39.39 0.60
C LEU A 443 15.44 -39.00 1.83
N SER A 444 14.86 -39.13 3.03
CA SER A 444 15.58 -38.87 4.28
C SER A 444 16.86 -39.70 4.33
N ASN A 445 18.01 -39.02 4.33
CA ASN A 445 19.35 -39.61 4.30
C ASN A 445 19.70 -40.49 3.09
N ASN A 446 18.98 -40.35 1.96
CA ASN A 446 19.23 -41.12 0.73
C ASN A 446 19.60 -40.23 -0.46
N LEU A 447 20.79 -39.62 -0.38
CA LEU A 447 21.34 -38.77 -1.44
C LEU A 447 21.46 -39.49 -2.81
N PRO A 448 21.83 -40.79 -2.90
CA PRO A 448 21.85 -41.50 -4.17
C PRO A 448 20.48 -41.53 -4.86
N LEU A 449 19.41 -41.84 -4.12
CA LEU A 449 18.04 -41.78 -4.65
C LEU A 449 17.68 -40.36 -5.09
N ALA A 450 17.98 -39.35 -4.26
CA ALA A 450 17.70 -37.96 -4.58
C ALA A 450 18.40 -37.52 -5.88
N ASN A 451 19.68 -37.88 -6.05
CA ASN A 451 20.45 -37.56 -7.25
C ASN A 451 19.94 -38.32 -8.48
N ALA A 452 19.50 -39.57 -8.33
CA ALA A 452 18.89 -40.33 -9.43
C ALA A 452 17.55 -39.72 -9.89
N LEU A 453 16.80 -39.13 -8.96
CA LEU A 453 15.49 -38.53 -9.23
C LEU A 453 15.57 -37.11 -9.78
N PHE A 454 16.48 -36.29 -9.26
CA PHE A 454 16.49 -34.84 -9.47
C PHE A 454 17.81 -34.32 -10.05
N GLY A 455 18.77 -35.20 -10.30
CA GLY A 455 20.13 -34.85 -10.70
C GLY A 455 20.98 -34.34 -9.53
N SER A 456 22.29 -34.30 -9.73
CA SER A 456 23.27 -33.95 -8.68
C SER A 456 23.13 -32.53 -8.12
N LYS A 457 22.58 -31.59 -8.92
CA LYS A 457 22.41 -30.20 -8.50
C LYS A 457 21.19 -29.98 -7.61
N GLN A 458 20.07 -30.66 -7.89
CA GLN A 458 18.81 -30.45 -7.16
C GLN A 458 18.56 -31.55 -6.12
N GLY A 459 19.17 -32.73 -6.27
CA GLY A 459 19.01 -33.87 -5.37
C GLY A 459 19.32 -33.50 -3.92
N GLY A 460 20.45 -32.84 -3.66
CA GLY A 460 20.81 -32.38 -2.33
C GLY A 460 19.79 -31.41 -1.73
N ARG A 461 19.34 -30.41 -2.50
CA ARG A 461 18.36 -29.40 -2.04
C ARG A 461 17.03 -30.05 -1.71
N ILE A 462 16.50 -30.87 -2.60
CA ILE A 462 15.23 -31.56 -2.40
C ILE A 462 15.33 -32.53 -1.23
N ALA A 463 16.44 -33.26 -1.09
CA ALA A 463 16.68 -34.13 0.05
C ALA A 463 16.74 -33.35 1.37
N THR A 464 17.34 -32.16 1.40
CA THR A 464 17.31 -31.28 2.59
C THR A 464 15.89 -30.87 2.94
N ALA A 465 15.11 -30.39 1.97
CA ALA A 465 13.74 -29.92 2.20
C ALA A 465 12.80 -31.04 2.66
N LEU A 466 12.91 -32.20 2.03
CA LEU A 466 12.02 -33.35 2.23
C LEU A 466 12.50 -34.29 3.34
N GLY A 467 13.80 -34.31 3.63
CA GLY A 467 14.40 -35.12 4.68
C GLY A 467 14.06 -34.62 6.09
N ASP A 468 13.85 -33.32 6.26
CA ASP A 468 13.34 -32.71 7.49
C ASP A 468 11.79 -32.63 7.47
N SER A 469 11.17 -33.82 7.45
CA SER A 469 9.71 -33.92 7.25
C SER A 469 8.91 -33.32 8.42
N ASP A 470 9.48 -33.27 9.62
CA ASP A 470 8.79 -32.76 10.80
C ASP A 470 8.79 -31.23 10.82
N THR A 471 9.92 -30.59 10.51
CA THR A 471 9.95 -29.13 10.32
C THR A 471 9.06 -28.73 9.14
N LEU A 472 9.08 -29.48 8.04
CA LEU A 472 8.22 -29.21 6.89
C LEU A 472 6.73 -29.25 7.28
N LYS A 473 6.28 -30.32 7.93
CA LYS A 473 4.89 -30.46 8.40
C LYS A 473 4.52 -29.36 9.39
N HIS A 474 5.42 -29.03 10.32
CA HIS A 474 5.18 -27.99 11.30
C HIS A 474 4.98 -26.62 10.63
N ILE A 475 5.86 -26.22 9.70
CA ILE A 475 5.72 -24.95 8.97
C ILE A 475 4.41 -24.93 8.17
N ILE A 476 4.09 -26.01 7.45
CA ILE A 476 2.84 -26.09 6.68
C ILE A 476 1.62 -25.95 7.61
N SER A 477 1.60 -26.68 8.73
CA SER A 477 0.51 -26.62 9.72
C SER A 477 0.34 -25.23 10.30
N GLU A 478 1.43 -24.56 10.66
CA GLU A 478 1.41 -23.19 11.17
C GLU A 478 0.89 -22.19 10.14
N ILE A 479 1.20 -22.39 8.86
CA ILE A 479 0.68 -21.56 7.77
C ILE A 479 -0.80 -21.83 7.54
N GLU A 480 -1.25 -23.08 7.48
CA GLU A 480 -2.65 -23.41 7.15
C GLU A 480 -3.61 -23.14 8.32
N GLN A 481 -3.18 -23.38 9.56
CA GLN A 481 -4.06 -23.35 10.74
C GLN A 481 -3.90 -22.09 11.60
N HIS A 482 -2.77 -21.39 11.49
CA HIS A 482 -2.39 -20.31 12.43
C HIS A 482 -1.86 -19.04 11.73
N SER A 483 -2.30 -18.78 10.50
CA SER A 483 -1.95 -17.56 9.76
C SER A 483 -3.09 -16.55 9.64
N GLU A 484 -4.34 -16.91 9.90
CA GLU A 484 -5.47 -15.99 9.70
C GLU A 484 -5.31 -14.69 10.51
N GLY A 485 -5.30 -13.55 9.81
CA GLY A 485 -5.10 -12.22 10.39
C GLY A 485 -3.67 -11.94 10.88
N TYR A 486 -2.72 -12.83 10.59
CA TYR A 486 -1.36 -12.71 11.08
C TYR A 486 -0.62 -11.51 10.46
N SER A 487 -0.83 -11.24 9.16
CA SER A 487 -0.23 -10.09 8.49
C SER A 487 -0.75 -8.77 9.06
N GLU A 488 -2.05 -8.68 9.36
CA GLU A 488 -2.65 -7.53 10.02
C GLU A 488 -2.06 -7.33 11.42
N LYS A 489 -1.97 -8.40 12.22
CA LYS A 489 -1.38 -8.34 13.57
C LYS A 489 0.05 -7.79 13.55
N ILE A 490 0.91 -8.32 12.66
CA ILE A 490 2.30 -7.87 12.55
C ILE A 490 2.37 -6.42 12.02
N ALA A 491 1.54 -6.06 11.05
CA ALA A 491 1.48 -4.69 10.56
C ALA A 491 1.05 -3.71 11.66
N SER A 492 0.02 -4.03 12.43
CA SER A 492 -0.45 -3.23 13.56
C SER A 492 0.61 -3.06 14.64
N GLU A 493 1.34 -4.13 14.97
CA GLU A 493 2.44 -4.07 15.94
C GLU A 493 3.56 -3.12 15.44
N ARG A 494 3.96 -3.24 14.17
CA ARG A 494 4.97 -2.37 13.56
C ARG A 494 4.53 -0.90 13.42
N MET A 495 3.23 -0.67 13.29
CA MET A 495 2.63 0.67 13.23
C MET A 495 2.23 1.23 14.60
N SER A 496 2.53 0.51 15.69
CA SER A 496 2.27 0.97 17.05
C SER A 496 3.36 1.93 17.54
N GLY A 497 3.10 2.59 18.67
CA GLY A 497 4.08 3.47 19.30
C GLY A 497 4.35 4.78 18.53
N PHE A 498 5.47 5.40 18.85
CA PHE A 498 5.85 6.72 18.32
C PHE A 498 6.15 6.68 16.82
N ASP A 499 6.93 5.70 16.36
CA ASP A 499 7.32 5.57 14.95
C ASP A 499 6.09 5.48 14.04
N GLY A 500 5.16 4.57 14.32
CA GLY A 500 3.93 4.46 13.53
C GLY A 500 2.97 5.64 13.68
N ALA A 501 3.05 6.43 14.77
CA ALA A 501 2.32 7.70 14.86
C ALA A 501 2.95 8.78 13.95
N VAL A 502 4.29 8.85 13.89
CA VAL A 502 5.03 9.75 12.99
C VAL A 502 4.79 9.37 11.53
N SER A 503 4.89 8.09 11.16
CA SER A 503 4.64 7.67 9.77
C SER A 503 3.22 7.99 9.29
N ARG A 504 2.21 7.83 10.16
CA ARG A 504 0.82 8.24 9.85
C ARG A 504 0.68 9.75 9.72
N LEU A 505 1.38 10.53 10.55
CA LEU A 505 1.41 11.98 10.45
C LEU A 505 2.06 12.44 9.14
N GLU A 506 3.17 11.83 8.73
CA GLU A 506 3.83 12.10 7.46
C GLU A 506 2.93 11.75 6.25
N GLY A 507 2.24 10.61 6.30
CA GLY A 507 1.23 10.23 5.30
C GLY A 507 0.07 11.22 5.24
N ALA A 508 -0.50 11.58 6.40
CA ALA A 508 -1.57 12.57 6.49
C ALA A 508 -1.15 13.97 6.00
N MET A 509 0.13 14.33 6.17
CA MET A 509 0.66 15.59 5.68
C MET A 509 0.77 15.62 4.17
N LYS A 510 1.27 14.55 3.55
CA LYS A 510 1.26 14.43 2.09
C LYS A 510 -0.17 14.45 1.54
N ASN A 511 -1.12 13.80 2.21
CA ASN A 511 -2.53 13.87 1.84
C ASN A 511 -3.11 15.30 1.97
N LEU A 512 -2.66 16.09 2.96
CA LEU A 512 -3.04 17.48 3.09
C LEU A 512 -2.50 18.30 1.90
N GLU A 513 -1.23 18.11 1.53
CA GLU A 513 -0.63 18.74 0.35
C GLU A 513 -1.41 18.41 -0.94
N THR A 514 -1.75 17.14 -1.17
CA THR A 514 -2.55 16.74 -2.34
C THR A 514 -3.97 17.30 -2.27
N SER A 515 -4.58 17.42 -1.08
CA SER A 515 -5.92 17.99 -0.93
C SER A 515 -5.96 19.46 -1.32
N ILE A 516 -4.91 20.22 -0.98
CA ILE A 516 -4.76 21.62 -1.38
C ILE A 516 -4.62 21.70 -2.91
N GLY A 517 -3.74 20.89 -3.50
CA GLY A 517 -3.56 20.84 -4.95
C GLY A 517 -4.85 20.49 -5.69
N ARG A 518 -5.59 19.47 -5.22
CA ARG A 518 -6.90 19.08 -5.76
C ARG A 518 -7.92 20.21 -5.68
N ALA A 519 -7.97 20.94 -4.56
CA ALA A 519 -8.90 22.06 -4.41
C ALA A 519 -8.63 23.16 -5.45
N PHE A 520 -7.35 23.51 -5.69
CA PHE A 520 -6.99 24.52 -6.68
C PHE A 520 -7.09 24.04 -8.13
N ASP A 521 -7.14 22.74 -8.36
CA ASP A 521 -7.25 22.15 -9.69
C ASP A 521 -8.62 21.55 -10.01
N ALA A 522 -9.62 21.81 -9.16
CA ALA A 522 -10.97 21.25 -9.27
C ALA A 522 -10.96 19.71 -9.41
N ASP A 523 -10.14 19.05 -8.60
CA ASP A 523 -9.89 17.60 -8.61
C ASP A 523 -9.48 17.11 -10.01
N GLY A 524 -8.60 17.90 -10.65
CA GLY A 524 -8.05 17.72 -11.99
C GLY A 524 -9.04 17.76 -13.15
N LYS A 525 -10.19 18.42 -12.95
CA LYS A 525 -11.10 18.85 -14.03
C LYS A 525 -10.65 20.16 -14.70
N GLY A 526 -9.52 20.72 -14.26
CA GLY A 526 -9.00 22.00 -14.71
C GLY A 526 -9.50 23.11 -13.78
N GLY A 527 -8.61 23.57 -12.90
CA GLY A 527 -8.87 24.68 -11.99
C GLY A 527 -7.86 25.82 -12.15
N ALA A 528 -7.81 26.69 -11.16
CA ALA A 528 -6.91 27.84 -11.14
C ALA A 528 -5.42 27.42 -11.19
N LEU A 529 -5.07 26.24 -10.66
CA LEU A 529 -3.72 25.67 -10.75
C LEU A 529 -3.37 25.23 -12.19
N THR A 530 -4.24 24.45 -12.85
CA THR A 530 -4.04 24.08 -14.27
C THR A 530 -4.01 25.33 -15.14
N TRP A 531 -4.94 26.27 -14.96
CA TRP A 531 -4.95 27.52 -15.72
C TRP A 531 -3.63 28.30 -15.60
N ALA A 532 -3.13 28.49 -14.38
CA ALA A 532 -1.88 29.21 -14.15
C ALA A 532 -0.67 28.48 -14.74
N THR A 533 -0.67 27.13 -14.67
CA THR A 533 0.40 26.29 -15.22
C THR A 533 0.38 26.29 -16.74
N ASP A 534 -0.80 26.20 -17.36
CA ASP A 534 -0.98 26.27 -18.80
C ASP A 534 -0.62 27.65 -19.35
N LEU A 535 -0.98 28.73 -18.63
CA LEU A 535 -0.59 30.09 -18.99
C LEU A 535 0.94 30.25 -18.98
N ALA A 536 1.60 29.78 -17.92
CA ALA A 536 3.06 29.79 -17.83
C ALA A 536 3.70 28.92 -18.92
N GLY A 537 3.15 27.73 -19.18
CA GLY A 537 3.62 26.81 -20.22
C GLY A 537 3.50 27.41 -21.62
N ARG A 538 2.36 28.02 -21.96
CA ARG A 538 2.15 28.74 -23.23
C ARG A 538 3.07 29.94 -23.36
N ALA A 539 3.30 30.69 -22.29
CA ALA A 539 4.23 31.83 -22.31
C ALA A 539 5.69 31.40 -22.55
N ILE A 540 6.12 30.30 -21.92
CA ILE A 540 7.45 29.72 -22.13
C ILE A 540 7.57 29.13 -23.55
N GLN A 541 6.59 28.34 -23.98
CA GLN A 541 6.59 27.71 -25.31
C GLN A 541 6.56 28.77 -26.41
N GLY A 542 5.70 29.78 -26.30
CA GLY A 542 5.64 30.89 -27.23
C GLY A 542 6.94 31.70 -27.29
N THR A 543 7.74 31.70 -26.22
CA THR A 543 9.08 32.29 -26.22
C THR A 543 10.13 31.38 -26.87
N ALA A 544 10.03 30.07 -26.63
CA ALA A 544 10.92 29.06 -27.20
C ALA A 544 10.73 28.87 -28.71
N GLU A 545 9.53 29.14 -29.23
CA GLU A 545 9.17 29.05 -30.66
C GLU A 545 9.51 30.33 -31.45
N LEU A 546 9.99 31.40 -30.79
CA LEU A 546 10.43 32.61 -31.49
C LEU A 546 11.70 32.33 -32.31
N PRO A 547 11.85 32.93 -33.50
CA PRO A 547 13.09 32.83 -34.26
C PRO A 547 14.25 33.42 -33.45
N PRO A 548 15.51 32.92 -33.61
CA PRO A 548 16.63 33.25 -32.72
C PRO A 548 16.89 34.75 -32.50
N TRP A 549 16.58 35.58 -33.50
CA TRP A 549 16.72 37.04 -33.44
C TRP A 549 15.65 37.74 -32.58
N ALA A 550 14.49 37.12 -32.38
CA ALA A 550 13.38 37.64 -31.59
C ALA A 550 13.44 37.21 -30.10
N VAL A 551 14.20 36.15 -29.79
CA VAL A 551 14.43 35.67 -28.41
C VAL A 551 15.18 36.71 -27.56
N GLY A 552 15.99 37.58 -28.17
CA GLY A 552 16.74 38.62 -27.46
C GLY A 552 15.95 39.88 -27.11
N ALA A 553 14.86 40.20 -27.84
CA ALA A 553 14.16 41.49 -27.74
C ALA A 553 12.66 41.37 -27.40
N GLY A 554 11.97 40.30 -27.84
CA GLY A 554 10.53 40.09 -27.61
C GLY A 554 10.20 39.13 -26.46
N ALA A 555 11.13 38.23 -26.11
CA ALA A 555 10.96 37.21 -25.08
C ALA A 555 10.67 37.78 -23.68
N ALA A 556 11.28 38.92 -23.33
CA ALA A 556 11.19 39.47 -21.98
C ALA A 556 9.78 40.01 -21.61
N ALA A 557 9.02 40.51 -22.59
CA ALA A 557 7.71 41.10 -22.36
C ALA A 557 6.58 40.05 -22.34
N ALA A 558 6.57 39.11 -23.30
CA ALA A 558 5.57 38.06 -23.40
C ALA A 558 5.74 36.97 -22.33
N ALA A 559 6.98 36.52 -22.08
CA ALA A 559 7.27 35.64 -20.95
C ALA A 559 7.09 36.38 -19.62
N GLY A 560 7.47 37.66 -19.54
CA GLY A 560 7.38 38.48 -18.34
C GLY A 560 5.96 38.62 -17.80
N GLY A 561 4.96 38.92 -18.66
CA GLY A 561 3.57 39.07 -18.23
C GLY A 561 2.93 37.76 -17.75
N GLY A 562 3.09 36.67 -18.50
CA GLY A 562 2.57 35.35 -18.14
C GLY A 562 3.26 34.74 -16.90
N LEU A 563 4.59 34.84 -16.82
CA LEU A 563 5.36 34.37 -15.67
C LEU A 563 5.14 35.24 -14.43
N TYR A 564 4.98 36.56 -14.58
CA TYR A 564 4.66 37.46 -13.46
C TYR A 564 3.24 37.21 -12.93
N GLY A 565 2.26 36.98 -13.82
CA GLY A 565 0.89 36.59 -13.45
C GLY A 565 0.85 35.28 -12.69
N ALA A 566 1.51 34.24 -13.22
CA ALA A 566 1.64 32.93 -12.56
C ALA A 566 2.42 33.02 -11.24
N TRP A 567 3.49 33.82 -11.17
CA TRP A 567 4.27 34.06 -9.97
C TRP A 567 3.49 34.81 -8.89
N LYS A 568 2.73 35.85 -9.25
CA LYS A 568 1.89 36.63 -8.32
C LYS A 568 0.72 35.80 -7.81
N PHE A 569 0.10 34.99 -8.67
CA PHE A 569 -0.92 34.00 -8.29
C PHE A 569 -0.34 32.95 -7.33
N GLY A 570 0.81 32.36 -7.67
CA GLY A 570 1.51 31.41 -6.81
C GLY A 570 1.92 32.00 -5.46
N LYS A 571 2.38 33.26 -5.42
CA LYS A 571 2.73 33.97 -4.18
C LYS A 571 1.50 34.29 -3.33
N THR A 572 0.37 34.60 -3.93
CA THR A 572 -0.87 34.97 -3.22
C THR A 572 -1.55 33.74 -2.62
N ILE A 573 -1.54 32.62 -3.34
CA ILE A 573 -2.14 31.36 -2.90
C ILE A 573 -1.24 30.61 -1.91
N PHE A 574 0.06 30.54 -2.20
CA PHE A 574 0.97 29.69 -1.44
C PHE A 574 1.89 30.45 -0.47
N GLY A 575 1.89 31.79 -0.48
CA GLY A 575 2.69 32.62 0.42
C GLY A 575 2.01 33.01 1.74
N GLY A 576 0.75 32.60 1.95
CA GLY A 576 -0.10 33.06 3.07
C GLY A 576 -0.68 31.93 3.91
N PHE A 577 0.13 30.99 4.41
CA PHE A 577 -0.34 29.86 5.23
C PHE A 577 -0.40 30.18 6.74
N GLY A 578 -1.12 31.24 7.10
CA GLY A 578 -1.58 31.50 8.48
C GLY A 578 -3.10 31.55 8.51
N LEU A 579 -3.72 30.95 9.53
CA LEU A 579 -5.17 30.73 9.75
C LEU A 579 -6.13 31.93 9.53
N SER A 580 -5.65 33.12 9.19
CA SER A 580 -6.41 34.32 8.87
C SER A 580 -6.65 34.56 7.36
N SER A 581 -6.08 33.75 6.46
CA SER A 581 -6.09 34.02 5.02
C SER A 581 -7.29 33.46 4.23
N SER A 582 -8.14 32.63 4.84
CA SER A 582 -9.30 32.03 4.16
C SER A 582 -10.31 33.07 3.64
N ALA A 583 -10.40 34.23 4.30
CA ALA A 583 -11.29 35.32 3.88
C ALA A 583 -10.68 36.20 2.77
N ILE A 584 -9.35 36.40 2.79
CA ILE A 584 -8.65 37.25 1.82
C ILE A 584 -8.50 36.53 0.46
N ALA A 585 -8.40 35.20 0.48
CA ALA A 585 -8.31 34.38 -0.74
C ALA A 585 -9.60 34.39 -1.58
N LEU A 586 -10.79 34.54 -0.96
CA LEU A 586 -12.06 34.68 -1.69
C LEU A 586 -12.22 36.08 -2.31
N ASP A 587 -11.89 37.14 -1.56
CA ASP A 587 -12.02 38.52 -2.07
C ASP A 587 -11.01 38.82 -3.19
N GLY A 588 -9.79 38.28 -3.09
CA GLY A 588 -8.76 38.45 -4.12
C GLY A 588 -9.06 37.71 -5.43
N SER A 589 -9.71 36.54 -5.36
CA SER A 589 -10.09 35.76 -6.55
C SER A 589 -11.34 36.31 -7.22
N ALA A 590 -12.31 36.84 -6.47
CA ALA A 590 -13.44 37.58 -7.01
C ALA A 590 -13.02 38.89 -7.71
N ALA A 591 -12.07 39.64 -7.13
CA ALA A 591 -11.53 40.86 -7.74
C ALA A 591 -10.71 40.58 -9.01
N ALA A 592 -9.95 39.48 -9.03
CA ALA A 592 -9.19 39.05 -10.22
C ALA A 592 -10.10 38.54 -11.35
N LEU A 593 -11.18 37.82 -11.03
CA LEU A 593 -12.20 37.43 -12.02
C LEU A 593 -12.96 38.65 -12.57
N THR A 594 -13.24 39.64 -11.73
CA THR A 594 -13.95 40.87 -12.15
C THR A 594 -13.07 41.75 -13.05
N ALA A 595 -11.77 41.82 -12.78
CA ALA A 595 -10.82 42.54 -13.62
C ALA A 595 -10.60 41.86 -14.99
N ALA A 596 -10.60 40.53 -15.03
CA ALA A 596 -10.46 39.76 -16.27
C ALA A 596 -11.74 39.67 -17.12
N ALA A 597 -12.90 40.02 -16.55
CA ALA A 597 -14.16 40.14 -17.29
C ALA A 597 -14.40 41.56 -17.85
N ALA A 598 -13.49 42.49 -17.57
CA ALA A 598 -13.54 43.89 -18.02
C ALA A 598 -12.51 44.21 -19.13
N GLU A 599 -11.70 43.23 -19.54
CA GLU A 599 -10.95 43.18 -20.81
C GLU A 599 -11.63 42.16 -21.73
#